data_AF-A0A9W8R718-F1
#
_entry.id   AF-A0A9W8R718-F1
#
_cell.length_a   1.000
_cell.length_b   1.000
_cell.length_c   1.000
_cell.angle_alpha   90.00
_cell.angle_beta   90.00
_cell.angle_gamma   90.00
#
_symmetry.space_group_name_H-M   'P 1'
#
loop_
_entity.id
_entity.type
_entity.pdbx_description
1 polymer ?
#
loop_
_entity_poly.entity_id
_entity_poly.type
_entity_poly.pdbx_seq_one_letter_code
_entity_poly.pdbx_strand_id
1 'polypeptide(L)'
;MLQALDCLANVGMIHRDVKPENILFTPLSDGQYLYQLADFGLANLAVNAQTYAGTKPYMAPEVYQGSRQPQTVKMDIWSLFVTLAYAMNAAGFRRKPRHSREQVFKAVWEAANWVRLRQFREMAIEDPDYRATAGDMLDKAFFGEGRTTS
;
A
#
# COMPACT_ATOMS: atom_id res chain seq x y z
N MET A 1 9.67 1.79 -3.66
CA MET A 1 8.32 1.19 -3.69
C MET A 1 7.24 2.18 -4.09
N LEU A 2 7.13 3.37 -3.47
CA LEU A 2 6.19 4.40 -3.95
C LEU A 2 6.39 4.74 -5.44
N GLN A 3 7.64 4.85 -5.91
CA GLN A 3 7.96 5.03 -7.34
C GLN A 3 7.33 3.94 -8.24
N ALA A 4 7.37 2.67 -7.82
CA ALA A 4 6.78 1.57 -8.58
C ALA A 4 5.25 1.70 -8.64
N LEU A 5 4.61 2.03 -7.52
CA LEU A 5 3.16 2.23 -7.46
C LEU A 5 2.71 3.49 -8.22
N ASP A 6 3.53 4.53 -8.23
CA ASP A 6 3.30 5.74 -9.03
C ASP A 6 3.35 5.42 -10.52
N CYS A 7 4.33 4.62 -10.96
CA CYS A 7 4.41 4.14 -12.34
C CYS A 7 3.15 3.34 -12.74
N LEU A 8 2.70 2.40 -11.90
CA LEU A 8 1.46 1.64 -12.16
C LEU A 8 0.23 2.55 -12.20
N ALA A 9 0.14 3.51 -11.27
CA ALA A 9 -0.96 4.45 -11.21
C ALA A 9 -1.08 5.29 -12.50
N ASN A 10 0.04 5.71 -13.08
CA ASN A 10 0.07 6.48 -14.33
C ASN A 10 -0.45 5.71 -15.55
N VAL A 11 -0.40 4.38 -15.53
CA VAL A 11 -0.99 3.53 -16.57
C VAL A 11 -2.35 2.95 -16.18
N GLY A 12 -2.93 3.42 -15.07
CA GLY A 12 -4.22 2.96 -14.55
C GLY A 12 -4.23 1.50 -14.08
N MET A 13 -3.06 0.94 -13.76
CA MET A 13 -2.90 -0.43 -13.31
C MET A 13 -2.86 -0.52 -11.79
N ILE A 14 -3.48 -1.56 -11.24
CA ILE A 14 -3.49 -1.89 -9.82
C ILE A 14 -2.81 -3.25 -9.67
N HIS A 15 -1.85 -3.36 -8.76
CA HIS A 15 -1.16 -4.62 -8.43
C HIS A 15 -2.08 -5.59 -7.67
N ARG A 16 -2.89 -5.09 -6.73
CA ARG A 16 -3.88 -5.83 -5.92
C ARG A 16 -3.32 -6.85 -4.91
N ASP A 17 -2.00 -7.09 -4.91
CA ASP A 17 -1.36 -7.98 -3.93
C ASP A 17 -0.01 -7.46 -3.42
N VAL A 18 0.06 -6.18 -3.05
CA VAL A 18 1.27 -5.60 -2.45
C VAL A 18 1.42 -6.12 -1.01
N LYS A 19 2.50 -6.86 -0.77
CA LYS A 19 2.82 -7.52 0.51
C LYS A 19 4.32 -7.81 0.59
N PRO A 20 4.89 -8.11 1.78
CA PRO A 20 6.32 -8.39 1.92
C PRO A 20 6.84 -9.46 0.95
N GLU A 21 6.06 -10.51 0.71
CA GLU A 21 6.44 -11.65 -0.14
C GLU A 21 6.59 -11.25 -1.62
N ASN A 22 5.91 -10.18 -2.04
CA ASN A 22 5.92 -9.67 -3.42
C ASN A 22 6.86 -8.47 -3.60
N ILE A 23 7.67 -8.14 -2.57
CA ILE A 23 8.69 -7.10 -2.63
C ILE A 23 10.06 -7.77 -2.57
N LEU A 24 10.71 -7.84 -3.72
CA LEU A 24 12.08 -8.33 -3.83
C LEU A 24 13.06 -7.21 -3.48
N PHE A 25 14.23 -7.57 -2.98
CA PHE A 25 15.30 -6.62 -2.71
C PHE A 25 16.66 -7.19 -3.12
N THR A 26 17.49 -6.34 -3.71
CA THR A 26 18.87 -6.66 -4.08
C THR A 26 19.81 -5.67 -3.39
N PRO A 27 20.81 -6.13 -2.61
CA PRO A 27 21.83 -5.26 -2.05
C PRO A 27 22.65 -4.60 -3.16
N LEU A 28 22.89 -3.30 -3.03
CA LEU A 28 23.73 -2.51 -3.93
C LEU A 28 25.14 -2.35 -3.34
N SER A 29 26.11 -2.02 -4.19
CA SER A 29 27.52 -1.86 -3.79
C SER A 29 27.77 -0.71 -2.81
N ASP A 30 26.85 0.26 -2.74
CA ASP A 30 26.91 1.42 -1.85
C ASP A 30 26.23 1.19 -0.49
N GLY A 31 25.81 -0.06 -0.20
CA GLY A 31 25.13 -0.43 1.04
C GLY A 31 23.62 -0.13 1.04
N GLN A 32 23.08 0.38 -0.06
CA GLN A 32 21.64 0.54 -0.23
C GLN A 32 20.98 -0.76 -0.73
N TYR A 33 19.65 -0.75 -0.83
CA TYR A 33 18.88 -1.86 -1.38
C TYR A 33 18.01 -1.36 -2.53
N LEU A 34 18.09 -2.04 -3.67
CA LEU A 34 17.13 -1.88 -4.75
C LEU A 34 15.91 -2.74 -4.45
N TYR A 35 14.74 -2.11 -4.28
CA TYR A 35 13.47 -2.80 -4.06
C TYR A 35 12.65 -2.87 -5.33
N GLN A 36 12.11 -4.04 -5.66
CA GLN A 36 11.31 -4.29 -6.85
C GLN A 36 9.98 -4.93 -6.47
N LEU A 37 8.91 -4.46 -7.09
CA LEU A 37 7.59 -5.08 -6.97
C LEU A 37 7.52 -6.26 -7.95
N ALA A 38 7.09 -7.41 -7.46
CA ALA A 38 7.01 -8.66 -8.21
C ALA A 38 5.61 -9.29 -8.08
N ASP A 39 5.36 -10.31 -8.92
CA ASP A 39 4.10 -11.06 -8.97
C ASP A 39 2.86 -10.24 -9.35
N PHE A 40 2.76 -9.97 -10.65
CA PHE A 40 1.62 -9.31 -11.28
C PHE A 40 0.46 -10.28 -11.61
N GLY A 41 0.46 -11.50 -11.05
CA GLY A 41 -0.59 -12.51 -11.35
C GLY A 41 -2.00 -12.05 -10.96
N LEU A 42 -2.10 -11.15 -9.98
CA LEU A 42 -3.34 -10.47 -9.61
C LEU A 42 -3.43 -9.04 -10.14
N ALA A 43 -2.49 -8.52 -10.92
CA ALA A 43 -2.61 -7.15 -11.40
C ALA A 43 -3.76 -6.99 -12.42
N ASN A 44 -4.40 -5.81 -12.45
CA ASN A 44 -5.43 -5.50 -13.44
C ASN A 44 -5.56 -3.99 -13.65
N LEU A 45 -6.14 -3.58 -14.78
CA LEU A 45 -6.56 -2.20 -14.99
C LEU A 45 -7.68 -1.84 -14.01
N ALA A 46 -7.64 -0.64 -13.44
CA ALA A 46 -8.62 -0.17 -12.46
C ALA A 46 -10.06 -0.28 -12.98
N VAL A 47 -10.28 0.03 -14.26
CA VAL A 47 -11.59 -0.06 -14.92
C VAL A 47 -12.16 -1.49 -14.95
N ASN A 48 -11.31 -2.51 -14.87
CA ASN A 48 -11.68 -3.93 -14.91
C ASN A 48 -11.60 -4.62 -13.53
N ALA A 49 -11.15 -3.90 -12.50
CA ALA A 49 -10.93 -4.45 -11.17
C ALA A 49 -12.23 -4.46 -10.36
N GLN A 50 -13.02 -5.53 -10.47
CA GLN A 50 -14.28 -5.69 -9.71
C GLN A 50 -14.30 -6.93 -8.80
N THR A 51 -13.32 -7.81 -8.94
CA THR A 51 -13.25 -9.08 -8.22
C THR A 51 -12.62 -8.91 -6.84
N TYR A 52 -13.09 -9.70 -5.87
CA TYR A 52 -12.40 -9.87 -4.59
C TYR A 52 -11.08 -10.64 -4.79
N ALA A 53 -9.94 -9.95 -4.71
CA ALA A 53 -8.60 -10.50 -4.93
C ALA A 53 -7.55 -9.86 -4.02
N GLY A 54 -6.47 -10.59 -3.75
CA GLY A 54 -5.35 -10.16 -2.89
C GLY A 54 -5.20 -11.01 -1.61
N THR A 55 -4.28 -10.60 -0.73
CA THR A 55 -4.00 -11.28 0.54
C THR A 55 -4.67 -10.54 1.72
N LYS A 56 -5.66 -11.18 2.37
CA LYS A 56 -6.60 -10.55 3.34
C LYS A 56 -5.98 -9.53 4.31
N PRO A 57 -4.86 -9.81 5.01
CA PRO A 57 -4.29 -8.86 5.97
C PRO A 57 -3.86 -7.52 5.36
N TYR A 58 -3.57 -7.47 4.06
CA TYR A 58 -3.05 -6.31 3.34
C TYR A 58 -4.12 -5.60 2.49
N MET A 59 -5.27 -6.25 2.26
CA MET A 59 -6.34 -5.69 1.42
C MET A 59 -6.87 -4.36 1.97
N ALA A 60 -7.15 -3.44 1.04
CA ALA A 60 -7.80 -2.18 1.34
C ALA A 60 -9.29 -2.37 1.73
N PRO A 61 -9.87 -1.48 2.57
CA PRO A 61 -11.24 -1.60 3.06
C PRO A 61 -12.31 -1.67 1.96
N GLU A 62 -12.10 -0.98 0.85
CA GLU A 62 -13.01 -0.96 -0.31
C GLU A 62 -13.16 -2.33 -0.98
N VAL A 63 -12.15 -3.21 -0.91
CA VAL A 63 -12.22 -4.57 -1.49
C VAL A 63 -13.34 -5.39 -0.85
N TYR A 64 -13.60 -5.18 0.44
CA TYR A 64 -14.65 -5.88 1.19
C TYR A 64 -16.06 -5.35 0.90
N GLN A 65 -16.17 -4.16 0.28
CA GLN A 65 -17.45 -3.54 -0.04
C GLN A 65 -17.99 -3.98 -1.41
N GLY A 66 -17.23 -4.77 -2.16
CA GLY A 66 -17.63 -5.30 -3.47
C GLY A 66 -17.90 -4.18 -4.47
N SER A 67 -18.99 -4.30 -5.23
CA SER A 67 -19.36 -3.31 -6.26
C SER A 67 -19.82 -1.95 -5.71
N ARG A 68 -19.92 -1.78 -4.39
CA ARG A 68 -20.37 -0.52 -3.77
C ARG A 68 -19.30 0.58 -3.75
N GLN A 69 -18.03 0.20 -3.77
CA GLN A 69 -16.92 1.13 -3.92
C GLN A 69 -15.98 0.64 -5.03
N PRO A 70 -15.62 1.49 -6.01
CA PRO A 70 -14.71 1.11 -7.07
C PRO A 70 -13.31 0.85 -6.52
N GLN A 71 -12.65 -0.17 -7.06
CA GLN A 71 -11.24 -0.44 -6.80
C GLN A 71 -10.39 0.58 -7.54
N THR A 72 -9.52 1.29 -6.81
CA THR A 72 -8.64 2.32 -7.38
C THR A 72 -7.17 1.99 -7.15
N VAL A 73 -6.28 2.68 -7.86
CA VAL A 73 -4.82 2.57 -7.69
C VAL A 73 -4.37 2.86 -6.24
N LYS A 74 -5.19 3.58 -5.45
CA LYS A 74 -4.93 3.86 -4.04
C LYS A 74 -5.08 2.63 -3.12
N MET A 75 -5.61 1.51 -3.60
CA MET A 75 -5.63 0.25 -2.85
C MET A 75 -4.22 -0.27 -2.56
N ASP A 76 -3.31 -0.12 -3.52
CA ASP A 76 -1.91 -0.55 -3.35
C ASP A 76 -1.17 0.33 -2.34
N ILE A 77 -1.61 1.58 -2.16
CA ILE A 77 -1.08 2.50 -1.15
C ILE A 77 -1.43 2.05 0.26
N TRP A 78 -2.69 1.64 0.48
CA TRP A 78 -3.09 1.01 1.74
C TRP A 78 -2.27 -0.26 1.99
N SER A 79 -2.19 -1.13 0.99
CA SER A 79 -1.49 -2.41 1.08
C SER A 79 0.01 -2.21 1.41
N LEU A 80 0.64 -1.20 0.83
CA LEU A 80 2.01 -0.80 1.14
C LEU A 80 2.14 -0.30 2.58
N PHE A 81 1.20 0.51 3.09
CA PHE A 81 1.24 0.95 4.48
C PHE A 81 1.18 -0.25 5.45
N VAL A 82 0.27 -1.18 5.21
CA VAL A 82 0.16 -2.40 6.02
C VAL A 82 1.44 -3.23 5.95
N THR A 83 2.06 -3.31 4.77
CA THR A 83 3.36 -3.96 4.55
C THR A 83 4.45 -3.34 5.41
N LEU A 84 4.56 -2.00 5.45
CA LEU A 84 5.51 -1.28 6.31
C LEU A 84 5.22 -1.51 7.80
N ALA A 85 3.95 -1.45 8.21
CA ALA A 85 3.53 -1.70 9.58
C ALA A 85 3.92 -3.11 10.03
N TYR A 86 3.71 -4.11 9.17
CA TYR A 86 4.11 -5.49 9.43
C TYR A 86 5.64 -5.64 9.48
N ALA A 87 6.36 -5.14 8.47
CA ALA A 87 7.81 -5.24 8.38
C ALA A 87 8.51 -4.63 9.61
N MET A 88 8.07 -3.44 10.03
CA MET A 88 8.64 -2.72 11.17
C MET A 88 8.07 -3.15 12.53
N ASN A 89 7.08 -4.04 12.54
CA ASN A 89 6.29 -4.39 13.73
C ASN A 89 5.77 -3.14 14.47
N ALA A 90 5.30 -2.15 13.71
CA ALA A 90 4.89 -0.84 14.22
C ALA A 90 3.80 -0.95 15.29
N ALA A 91 4.00 -0.34 16.46
CA ALA A 91 3.07 -0.47 17.60
C ALA A 91 2.71 -1.94 17.96
N GLY A 92 3.59 -2.91 17.69
CA GLY A 92 3.33 -4.33 17.91
C GLY A 92 2.43 -4.99 16.85
N PHE A 93 2.36 -4.42 15.63
CA PHE A 93 1.43 -4.83 14.57
C PHE A 93 1.33 -6.34 14.34
N ARG A 94 2.46 -7.07 14.37
CA ARG A 94 2.48 -8.52 14.09
C ARG A 94 1.67 -9.35 15.09
N ARG A 95 1.51 -8.85 16.32
CA ARG A 95 0.81 -9.51 17.43
C ARG A 95 -0.64 -9.09 17.57
N LYS A 96 -1.11 -8.10 16.81
CA LYS A 96 -2.48 -7.59 16.93
C LYS A 96 -3.48 -8.56 16.30
N PRO A 97 -4.66 -8.73 16.91
CA PRO A 97 -5.74 -9.51 16.30
C PRO A 97 -6.19 -8.84 15.00
N ARG A 98 -6.54 -9.65 13.99
CA ARG A 98 -6.90 -9.20 12.64
C ARG A 98 -8.00 -10.07 12.03
N HIS A 99 -8.92 -10.55 12.87
CA HIS A 99 -9.99 -11.46 12.47
C HIS A 99 -11.25 -10.73 11.99
N SER A 100 -11.41 -9.45 12.34
CA SER A 100 -12.49 -8.58 11.86
C SER A 100 -11.96 -7.30 11.22
N ARG A 101 -12.81 -6.61 10.44
CA ARG A 101 -12.50 -5.32 9.83
C ARG A 101 -12.13 -4.28 10.89
N GLU A 102 -12.87 -4.22 11.99
CA GLU A 102 -12.63 -3.27 13.08
C GLU A 102 -11.27 -3.50 13.73
N GLN A 103 -10.88 -4.77 13.91
CA GLN A 103 -9.57 -5.13 14.46
C GLN A 103 -8.43 -4.73 13.52
N VAL A 104 -8.59 -5.00 12.21
CA VAL A 104 -7.61 -4.57 11.20
C VAL A 104 -7.49 -3.05 11.19
N PHE A 105 -8.62 -2.33 11.14
CA PHE A 105 -8.63 -0.87 11.12
C PHE A 105 -7.97 -0.28 12.36
N LYS A 106 -8.31 -0.79 13.55
CA LYS A 106 -7.67 -0.38 14.81
C LYS A 106 -6.15 -0.61 14.79
N ALA A 107 -5.71 -1.79 14.33
CA ALA A 107 -4.29 -2.12 14.23
C ALA A 107 -3.54 -1.18 13.28
N VAL A 108 -4.14 -0.89 12.12
CA VAL A 108 -3.59 0.01 11.10
C VAL A 108 -3.53 1.45 11.62
N TRP A 109 -4.59 1.91 12.29
CA TRP A 109 -4.64 3.24 12.89
C TRP A 109 -3.58 3.46 13.97
N GLU A 110 -3.38 2.47 14.84
CA GLU A 110 -2.33 2.52 15.86
C GLU A 110 -0.93 2.54 15.22
N ALA A 111 -0.70 1.75 14.17
CA ALA A 111 0.54 1.79 13.40
C ALA A 111 0.73 3.15 12.70
N ALA A 112 -0.33 3.76 12.18
CA ALA A 112 -0.31 5.06 11.50
C ALA A 112 0.00 6.23 12.46
N ASN A 113 -0.21 6.04 13.76
CA ASN A 113 0.18 7.01 14.78
C ASN A 113 1.53 6.68 15.45
N TRP A 114 2.16 5.57 15.08
CA TRP A 114 3.47 5.21 15.61
C TRP A 114 4.57 6.13 15.08
N VAL A 115 5.48 6.54 15.95
CA VAL A 115 6.45 7.63 15.70
C VAL A 115 7.21 7.52 14.37
N ARG A 116 7.60 6.31 13.93
CA ARG A 116 8.35 6.11 12.68
C ARG A 116 7.49 5.96 11.43
N LEU A 117 6.18 5.80 11.57
CA LEU A 117 5.25 5.69 10.44
C LEU A 117 4.25 6.85 10.36
N ARG A 118 4.26 7.76 11.35
CA ARG A 118 3.32 8.89 11.43
C ARG A 118 3.38 9.80 10.21
N GLN A 119 4.54 9.94 9.58
CA GLN A 119 4.72 10.70 8.35
C GLN A 119 4.02 10.07 7.13
N PHE A 120 3.66 8.78 7.20
CA PHE A 120 3.01 8.02 6.13
C PHE A 120 1.53 7.72 6.41
N ARG A 121 0.94 8.31 7.45
CA ARG A 121 -0.43 8.01 7.91
C ARG A 121 -1.51 8.23 6.85
N GLU A 122 -1.29 9.11 5.88
CA GLU A 122 -2.22 9.42 4.80
C GLU A 122 -2.40 8.24 3.82
N MET A 123 -1.46 7.30 3.83
CA MET A 123 -1.59 6.02 3.13
C MET A 123 -2.63 5.10 3.77
N ALA A 124 -2.93 5.31 5.06
CA ALA A 124 -3.77 4.47 5.90
C ALA A 124 -5.19 5.05 6.12
N ILE A 125 -5.59 6.04 5.32
CA ILE A 125 -6.95 6.59 5.36
C ILE A 125 -7.91 5.56 4.77
N GLU A 126 -9.00 5.26 5.48
CA GLU A 126 -9.98 4.24 5.07
C GLU A 126 -10.68 4.60 3.77
N ASP A 127 -11.18 5.83 3.69
CA ASP A 127 -11.87 6.33 2.50
C ASP A 127 -10.86 6.58 1.36
N PRO A 128 -10.96 5.84 0.24
CA PRO A 128 -10.03 6.00 -0.89
C PRO A 128 -10.07 7.40 -1.52
N ASP A 129 -11.17 8.15 -1.39
CA ASP A 129 -11.25 9.50 -1.95
C ASP A 129 -10.27 10.45 -1.25
N TYR A 130 -10.09 10.27 0.06
CA TYR A 130 -9.17 11.06 0.89
C TYR A 130 -7.80 10.40 1.10
N ARG A 131 -7.63 9.12 0.74
CA ARG A 131 -6.33 8.43 0.82
C ARG A 131 -5.33 9.04 -0.14
N ALA A 132 -4.08 9.19 0.31
CA ALA A 132 -2.99 9.69 -0.53
C ALA A 132 -2.71 8.75 -1.71
N THR A 133 -2.27 9.31 -2.83
CA THR A 133 -1.69 8.57 -3.96
C THR A 133 -0.20 8.27 -3.71
N ALA A 134 0.42 7.44 -4.55
CA ALA A 134 1.87 7.26 -4.54
C ALA A 134 2.59 8.60 -4.75
N GLY A 135 2.14 9.36 -5.75
CA GLY A 135 2.65 10.68 -6.06
C GLY A 135 2.55 11.64 -4.88
N ASP A 136 1.42 11.71 -4.17
CA ASP A 136 1.27 12.60 -3.00
C ASP A 136 2.30 12.27 -1.91
N MET A 137 2.56 10.98 -1.70
CA MET A 137 3.53 10.52 -0.73
C MET A 137 4.98 10.78 -1.17
N LEU A 138 5.27 10.71 -2.48
CA LEU A 138 6.57 11.11 -3.04
C LEU A 138 6.82 12.61 -2.85
N ASP A 139 5.84 13.46 -3.14
CA ASP A 139 5.95 14.90 -2.89
C ASP A 139 6.17 15.21 -1.41
N LYS A 140 5.36 14.60 -0.54
CA LYS A 140 5.38 14.88 0.89
C LYS A 140 6.65 14.39 1.58
N ALA A 141 7.08 13.16 1.31
CA ALA A 141 8.15 12.50 2.06
C ALA A 141 9.52 12.56 1.37
N PHE A 142 9.55 12.84 0.07
CA PHE A 142 10.76 12.78 -0.75
C PHE A 142 10.92 14.02 -1.66
N PHE A 143 10.18 15.11 -1.38
CA PHE A 143 10.25 16.36 -2.15
C PHE A 143 10.05 16.17 -3.67
N GLY A 144 9.24 15.17 -4.04
CA GLY A 144 8.93 14.82 -5.42
C GLY A 144 9.98 13.96 -6.11
N GLU A 145 11.08 13.62 -5.44
CA GLU A 145 12.11 12.74 -5.99
C GLU A 145 11.51 11.36 -6.33
N GLY A 146 11.71 10.92 -7.57
CA GLY A 146 11.19 9.63 -8.04
C GLY A 146 9.74 9.64 -8.50
N ARG A 147 9.07 10.80 -8.56
CA ARG A 147 7.81 10.90 -9.29
C ARG A 147 7.99 10.53 -10.74
N THR A 148 7.01 9.82 -11.28
CA THR A 148 6.89 9.61 -12.71
C THR A 148 6.50 10.94 -13.33
N THR A 149 7.39 11.54 -14.12
CA THR A 149 7.05 12.70 -14.95
C THR A 149 6.59 12.18 -16.30
N SER A 150 5.32 12.40 -16.62
CA SER A 150 4.75 12.21 -17.96
C SER A 150 5.37 13.17 -18.98
#